data_AF-A0A661P8A2-F1
#
_entry.id   AF-A0A661P8A2-F1
#
_cell.length_a   1.000
_cell.length_b   1.000
_cell.length_c   1.000
_cell.angle_alpha   90.00
_cell.angle_beta   90.00
_cell.angle_gamma   90.00
#
_symmetry.space_group_name_H-M   'P 1'
#
loop_
_entity.id
_entity.type
_entity.pdbx_description
1 polymer ?
#
loop_
_entity_poly.entity_id
_entity_poly.type
_entity_poly.pdbx_seq_one_letter_code
_entity_poly.pdbx_strand_id
1 'polypeptide(L)'
;AREQVVVCFKPPVWWPGRDLTLFAEVIRSAKGQGAPGMGMVFLDITAHEQRALSGWLRGRPPPLPRRRRRSSSSITSLPVPRYAIAC
;
A
#
# COMPACT_ATOMS: atom_id res chain seq x y z
N ALA A 1 -12.80 11.36 21.05
CA ALA A 1 -12.14 12.35 20.17
C ALA A 1 -11.13 11.61 19.31
N ARG A 2 -11.00 11.97 18.03
CA ARG A 2 -9.93 11.43 17.17
C ARG A 2 -8.66 12.24 17.38
N GLU A 3 -7.51 11.58 17.26
CA GLU A 3 -6.20 12.19 17.49
C GLU A 3 -5.77 12.99 16.25
N GLN A 4 -5.29 14.22 16.47
CA GLN A 4 -4.75 15.08 15.42
C GLN A 4 -3.23 15.12 15.52
N VAL A 5 -2.56 14.95 14.39
CA VAL A 5 -1.10 14.90 14.29
C VAL A 5 -0.62 15.81 13.18
N VAL A 6 0.64 16.23 13.30
CA VAL A 6 1.34 16.99 12.28
C VAL A 6 2.37 16.09 11.62
N VAL A 7 2.26 15.93 10.31
CA VAL A 7 3.14 15.07 9.51
C VAL A 7 4.11 15.96 8.75
N CYS A 8 5.41 15.68 8.92
CA CYS A 8 6.47 16.43 8.27
C CYS A 8 7.27 15.51 7.34
N PHE A 9 7.48 15.92 6.10
CA PHE A 9 8.29 15.17 5.15
C PHE A 9 9.08 16.09 4.22
N LYS A 10 10.17 15.54 3.67
CA LYS A 10 11.09 16.22 2.74
C LYS A 10 10.72 15.84 1.30
N PRO A 11 10.03 16.72 0.54
CA PRO A 11 9.66 16.41 -0.83
C PRO A 11 10.90 16.33 -1.75
N PRO A 12 10.75 15.85 -2.99
CA PRO A 12 11.88 15.68 -3.90
C PRO A 12 12.57 16.99 -4.26
N VAL A 13 13.77 16.91 -4.86
CA VAL A 13 14.72 18.02 -5.14
C VAL A 13 14.13 19.24 -5.86
N TRP A 14 13.03 19.07 -6.61
CA TRP A 14 12.32 20.18 -7.30
C TRP A 14 11.45 21.03 -6.35
N TRP A 15 11.32 20.63 -5.09
CA TRP A 15 10.70 21.41 -4.02
C TRP A 15 11.74 22.34 -3.38
N PRO A 16 11.41 23.59 -3.04
CA PRO A 16 12.38 24.64 -2.68
C PRO A 16 13.07 24.46 -1.31
N GLY A 17 13.56 23.27 -0.98
CA GLY A 17 14.33 22.98 0.23
C GLY A 17 13.57 23.14 1.54
N ARG A 18 12.25 23.30 1.50
CA ARG A 18 11.39 23.42 2.69
C ARG A 18 10.71 22.09 2.99
N ASP A 19 10.67 21.77 4.27
CA ASP A 19 9.87 20.64 4.75
C ASP A 19 8.38 20.93 4.48
N LEU A 20 7.65 19.92 4.03
CA LEU A 20 6.20 19.99 3.90
C LEU A 20 5.57 19.47 5.18
N THR A 21 4.78 20.32 5.82
CA THR A 21 4.09 20.06 7.08
C THR A 21 2.59 20.00 6.82
N LEU A 22 1.95 18.87 7.12
CA LEU A 22 0.52 18.66 6.92
C LEU A 22 -0.18 18.29 8.22
N PHE A 23 -1.36 18.88 8.45
CA PHE A 23 -2.26 18.45 9.51
C PHE A 23 -3.05 17.22 9.07
N ALA A 24 -3.08 16.20 9.94
CA ALA A 24 -3.78 14.97 9.67
C ALA A 24 -4.54 14.47 10.90
N GLU A 25 -5.67 13.84 10.65
CA GLU A 25 -6.45 13.12 11.65
C GLU A 25 -6.14 11.61 11.55
N VAL A 26 -5.85 10.99 12.69
CA VAL A 26 -5.63 9.55 12.76
C VAL A 26 -6.97 8.82 12.70
N ILE A 27 -7.14 8.00 11.66
CA ILE A 27 -8.37 7.21 11.45
C ILE A 27 -8.22 5.79 11.97
N ARG A 28 -7.00 5.25 11.92
CA ARG A 28 -6.69 3.89 12.34
C ARG A 28 -5.24 3.77 12.81
N SER A 29 -5.03 3.08 13.91
CA SER A 29 -3.72 2.57 14.31
C SER A 29 -3.70 1.05 14.07
N ALA A 30 -2.56 0.54 13.65
CA ALA A 30 -2.36 -0.88 13.43
C ALA A 30 -1.06 -1.32 14.11
N LYS A 31 -1.16 -2.27 15.04
CA LYS A 31 -0.05 -3.07 15.54
C LYS A 31 -0.15 -4.45 14.89
N GLY A 32 0.62 -4.67 13.82
CA GLY A 32 0.73 -5.97 13.16
C GLY A 32 2.00 -6.72 13.60
N GLN A 33 2.23 -7.91 13.05
CA GLN A 33 3.50 -8.64 13.20
C GLN A 33 4.72 -7.92 12.58
N GLY A 34 4.50 -6.83 11.84
CA GLY A 34 5.54 -5.93 11.32
C GLY A 34 5.66 -4.63 12.13
N ALA A 35 6.16 -3.57 11.49
CA ALA A 35 6.24 -2.26 12.11
C ALA A 35 4.84 -1.69 12.42
N PRO A 36 4.66 -0.98 13.54
CA PRO A 36 3.42 -0.26 13.83
C PRO A 36 3.13 0.74 12.70
N GLY A 37 1.87 0.79 12.26
CA GLY A 37 1.43 1.63 11.17
C GLY A 37 0.22 2.47 11.56
N MET A 38 0.03 3.58 10.85
CA MET A 38 -1.06 4.51 11.09
C MET A 38 -1.70 4.91 9.77
N GLY A 39 -3.03 4.85 9.71
CA GLY A 39 -3.81 5.43 8.62
C GLY A 39 -4.34 6.79 9.07
N MET A 40 -4.22 7.77 8.19
CA MET A 40 -4.49 9.17 8.47
C MET A 40 -5.22 9.84 7.29
N VAL A 41 -6.12 10.79 7.59
CA VAL A 41 -6.72 11.71 6.60
C VAL A 41 -6.08 13.08 6.77
N PHE A 42 -5.65 13.70 5.66
CA PHE A 42 -5.17 15.08 5.66
C PHE A 42 -6.36 16.04 5.67
N LEU A 43 -6.33 17.03 6.57
CA LEU A 43 -7.46 17.96 6.78
C LEU A 43 -7.41 19.13 5.79
N ASP A 44 -6.32 19.90 5.80
CA ASP A 44 -6.19 21.17 5.07
C ASP A 44 -5.09 21.12 4.01
N ILE A 45 -5.20 20.18 3.06
CA ILE A 45 -4.20 20.06 2.00
C ILE A 45 -4.51 21.01 0.83
N THR A 46 -3.59 21.92 0.54
CA THR A 46 -3.68 22.78 -0.65
C THR A 46 -3.30 22.01 -1.92
N ALA A 47 -3.71 22.50 -3.09
CA ALA A 47 -3.38 21.86 -4.38
C ALA A 47 -1.86 21.73 -4.62
N HIS A 48 -1.08 22.70 -4.13
CA HIS A 48 0.38 22.69 -4.23
C HIS A 48 0.98 21.56 -3.37
N GLU A 49 0.51 21.42 -2.13
CA GLU A 49 0.96 20.39 -1.19
C GLU A 49 0.53 18.99 -1.62
N GLN A 50 -0.68 18.86 -2.16
CA GLN A 50 -1.17 17.61 -2.74
C GLN A 50 -0.26 17.13 -3.87
N ARG A 51 0.21 18.04 -4.72
CA ARG A 51 1.16 17.73 -5.80
C ARG A 51 2.53 17.30 -5.25
N ALA A 52 3.02 17.97 -4.21
CA ALA A 52 4.24 17.60 -3.50
C ALA A 52 4.15 16.20 -2.89
N LEU A 53 3.09 15.95 -2.13
CA LEU A 53 2.84 14.69 -1.46
C LEU A 53 2.73 13.56 -2.48
N SER A 54 1.96 13.78 -3.56
CA SER A 54 1.85 12.81 -4.66
C SER A 54 3.21 12.52 -5.28
N GLY A 55 4.03 13.56 -5.50
CA GLY A 55 5.40 13.40 -6.00
C GLY A 55 6.32 12.66 -5.03
N TRP A 56 6.20 12.91 -3.73
CA TRP A 56 6.96 12.24 -2.68
C TRP A 56 6.56 10.76 -2.52
N LEU A 57 5.27 10.44 -2.70
CA LEU A 57 4.74 9.08 -2.65
C LEU A 57 5.02 8.27 -3.92
N ARG A 58 5.47 8.88 -5.03
CA ARG A 58 5.80 8.12 -6.24
C ARG A 58 6.89 7.08 -5.94
N GLY A 59 6.58 5.81 -6.23
CA GLY A 59 7.48 4.69 -5.97
C GLY A 59 7.53 4.24 -4.50
N ARG A 60 6.64 4.75 -3.64
CA ARG A 60 6.53 4.38 -2.23
C ARG A 60 5.10 3.91 -1.89
N PRO A 61 4.94 2.79 -1.16
CA PRO A 61 5.96 1.80 -0.83
C PRO A 61 6.47 1.09 -2.10
N PRO A 62 7.68 0.50 -2.07
CA PRO A 62 8.14 -0.32 -3.18
C PRO A 62 7.06 -1.36 -3.53
N PRO A 63 6.82 -1.63 -4.83
CA PRO A 63 5.76 -2.54 -5.24
C PRO A 63 5.93 -3.86 -4.50
N LEU A 64 4.82 -4.36 -3.94
CA LEU A 64 4.83 -5.63 -3.22
C LEU A 64 5.48 -6.69 -4.13
N PRO A 65 6.37 -7.55 -3.59
CA PRO A 65 7.01 -8.59 -4.39
C PRO A 65 5.91 -9.35 -5.11
N ARG A 66 5.95 -9.35 -6.46
CA ARG A 66 4.98 -10.07 -7.28
C ARG A 66 4.99 -11.52 -6.80
N ARG A 67 3.88 -11.96 -6.20
CA ARG A 67 3.69 -13.37 -5.86
C ARG A 67 3.94 -14.15 -7.14
N ARG A 68 5.07 -14.84 -7.21
CA ARG A 68 5.45 -15.69 -8.34
C ARG A 68 4.25 -16.62 -8.52
N ARG A 69 3.49 -16.46 -9.61
CA ARG A 69 2.45 -17.45 -9.95
C ARG A 69 3.21 -18.77 -10.00
N ARG A 70 2.89 -19.71 -9.10
CA ARG A 70 3.31 -21.10 -9.28
C ARG A 70 2.86 -21.44 -10.68
N SER A 71 3.81 -21.64 -11.59
CA SER A 71 3.54 -22.29 -12.86
C SER A 71 2.83 -23.59 -12.50
N SER A 72 1.58 -23.70 -12.90
CA SER A 72 0.81 -24.94 -12.87
C SER A 72 1.38 -25.86 -13.95
N SER A 73 2.66 -26.20 -13.84
CA SER A 73 3.30 -27.23 -14.65
C SER A 73 3.07 -28.56 -13.93
N SER A 74 1.89 -29.13 -14.21
CA SER A 74 1.63 -30.57 -14.36
C SER A 74 0.13 -30.83 -14.14
N ILE A 75 -0.69 -30.60 -15.17
CA ILE A 75 -1.86 -31.45 -15.38
C ILE A 75 -1.27 -32.82 -15.73
N THR A 76 -0.94 -33.60 -14.70
CA THR A 76 -0.77 -35.03 -14.87
C THR A 76 -2.19 -35.57 -14.89
N SER A 77 -2.69 -35.87 -16.08
CA SER A 77 -3.90 -36.65 -16.28
C SER A 77 -3.76 -37.96 -15.51
N LEU A 78 -4.43 -38.09 -14.38
CA LEU A 78 -4.63 -39.39 -13.75
C LEU A 78 -5.55 -40.20 -14.67
N PRO A 79 -5.19 -41.44 -15.08
CA PRO A 79 -6.09 -42.26 -15.87
C PRO A 79 -7.30 -42.63 -15.01
N VAL A 80 -8.49 -42.23 -15.45
CA VAL A 80 -9.75 -42.63 -14.82
C VAL A 80 -10.00 -44.12 -15.11
N PRO A 81 -10.16 -44.99 -14.10
CA PRO A 81 -10.47 -46.39 -14.36
C PRO A 81 -11.89 -46.55 -14.92
N ARG A 82 -11.98 -47.27 -16.05
CA ARG A 82 -13.20 -47.54 -16.84
C ARG A 82 -14.11 -48.60 -16.20
N TYR A 83 -14.71 -48.34 -15.05
CA TYR A 83 -15.76 -49.23 -14.53
C TYR A 83 -16.98 -48.54 -13.90
N ALA A 84 -17.18 -47.24 -14.12
CA ALA A 84 -18.39 -46.56 -13.66
C ALA A 84 -19.20 -46.01 -14.84
N ILE A 85 -19.88 -46.90 -15.57
CA ILE A 85 -21.16 -46.58 -16.23
C ILE A 85 -22.07 -47.78 -16.01
N ALA A 86 -22.95 -47.67 -15.02
CA ALA A 86 -24.12 -48.50 -14.86
C ALA A 86 -25.31 -47.54 -14.73
N CYS A 87 -26.14 -47.51 -15.77
CA CYS A 87 -27.58 -47.24 -15.82
C CYS A 87 -28.00 -47.23 -17.29
#